data_AF-A0A920NRX1-F1
#
_entry.id   AF-A0A920NRX1-F1
#
_cell.length_a   1.000
_cell.length_b   1.000
_cell.length_c   1.000
_cell.angle_alpha   90.00
_cell.angle_beta   90.00
_cell.angle_gamma   90.00
#
_symmetry.space_group_name_H-M   'P 1'
#
loop_
_entity.id
_entity.type
_entity.pdbx_description
1 polymer ?
#
loop_
_entity_poly.entity_id
_entity_poly.type
_entity_poly.pdbx_seq_one_letter_code
_entity_poly.pdbx_strand_id
1 'polypeptide(L)'
;MVYGSRKKLFEYLHSESIENIELIGSHGQTIHHVSGQSSLQIGDPSFLAGKFNVPVISDFRTADIHAGGTGAPLMPRVDEWLFRNIDTAIITLNLGGIANVTLLPCINNGDVIGFDTGPGMALLDETYLVESKEGIDLGGELALKGNADKRLVNNWIKAPYFLELPPKSTGRDQFGIDWLADHRHELDSLTIVDKLATLSLFTAKSVFLACEDFIRDNKVEHVVISGGGIHHSCVIKTFGGTV
;
A
#
# COMPACT_ATOMS: atom_id res chain seq x y z
N MET A 1 7.78 3.04 -10.51
CA MET A 1 9.13 2.48 -10.70
C MET A 1 9.26 1.27 -9.81
N VAL A 2 9.30 0.06 -10.37
CA VAL A 2 9.71 -1.15 -9.64
C VAL A 2 11.18 -1.35 -9.95
N TYR A 3 12.05 -1.03 -9.01
CA TYR A 3 13.45 -1.46 -9.03
C TYR A 3 13.47 -2.97 -8.76
N GLY A 4 14.05 -3.78 -9.65
CA GLY A 4 14.33 -5.19 -9.35
C GLY A 4 14.21 -6.18 -10.51
N SER A 5 13.47 -5.88 -11.58
CA SER A 5 13.62 -6.60 -12.84
C SER A 5 13.26 -5.70 -14.01
N ARG A 6 14.25 -5.35 -14.84
CA ARG A 6 13.95 -4.83 -16.18
C ARG A 6 13.50 -5.99 -17.07
N LYS A 7 12.42 -6.69 -16.71
CA LYS A 7 11.65 -7.38 -17.74
C LYS A 7 10.99 -6.26 -18.54
N LYS A 8 11.53 -5.95 -19.72
CA LYS A 8 10.82 -5.06 -20.67
C LYS A 8 9.47 -5.72 -20.92
N LEU A 9 8.35 -4.98 -20.92
CA LEU A 9 6.99 -5.51 -21.07
C LEU A 9 6.88 -6.69 -22.08
N PHE A 10 7.59 -6.61 -23.20
CA PHE A 10 7.71 -7.68 -24.20
C PHE A 10 8.27 -9.01 -23.69
N GLU A 11 9.33 -8.98 -22.90
CA GLU A 11 9.93 -10.18 -22.30
C GLU A 11 8.96 -10.85 -21.33
N TYR A 12 8.17 -10.04 -20.60
CA TYR A 12 7.10 -10.55 -19.74
C TYR A 12 5.97 -11.17 -20.55
N LEU A 13 5.42 -10.44 -21.53
CA LEU A 13 4.35 -10.95 -22.40
C LEU A 13 4.76 -12.25 -23.10
N HIS A 14 6.00 -12.31 -23.59
CA HIS A 14 6.55 -13.51 -24.21
C HIS A 14 6.75 -14.64 -23.19
N SER A 15 7.27 -14.36 -21.98
CA SER A 15 7.45 -15.41 -20.96
C SER A 15 6.14 -16.00 -20.47
N GLU A 16 5.06 -15.21 -20.48
CA GLU A 16 3.71 -15.64 -20.09
C GLU A 16 2.86 -16.15 -21.28
N SER A 17 3.45 -16.25 -22.49
CA SER A 17 2.73 -16.63 -23.73
C SER A 17 1.48 -15.79 -24.02
N ILE A 18 1.50 -14.50 -23.67
CA ILE A 18 0.42 -13.55 -23.95
C ILE A 18 0.63 -12.95 -25.33
N GLU A 19 -0.03 -13.55 -26.33
CA GLU A 19 0.10 -13.14 -27.74
C GLU A 19 -1.05 -12.25 -28.23
N ASN A 20 -2.24 -12.38 -27.63
CA ASN A 20 -3.44 -11.65 -28.01
C ASN A 20 -3.79 -10.61 -26.94
N ILE A 21 -3.52 -9.34 -27.26
CA ILE A 21 -3.88 -8.20 -26.43
C ILE A 21 -5.01 -7.47 -27.16
N GLU A 22 -6.12 -7.18 -26.48
CA GLU A 22 -7.25 -6.43 -27.06
C GLU A 22 -7.23 -4.96 -26.65
N LEU A 23 -6.64 -4.64 -25.50
CA LEU A 23 -6.63 -3.33 -24.86
C LEU A 23 -5.45 -3.23 -23.89
N ILE A 24 -4.91 -2.03 -23.71
CA ILE A 24 -3.95 -1.74 -22.63
C ILE A 24 -4.52 -0.66 -21.71
N GLY A 25 -4.64 -0.95 -20.41
CA GLY A 25 -4.84 0.07 -19.38
C GLY A 25 -3.49 0.51 -18.81
N SER A 26 -3.10 1.78 -19.01
CA SER A 26 -1.82 2.31 -18.55
C SER A 26 -2.03 3.46 -17.57
N HIS A 27 -1.78 3.22 -16.28
CA HIS A 27 -1.78 4.29 -15.28
C HIS A 27 -0.61 5.26 -15.49
N GLY A 28 0.52 4.78 -16.01
CA GLY A 28 1.76 5.55 -16.06
C GLY A 28 2.41 5.75 -14.69
N GLN A 29 3.40 6.62 -14.63
CA GLN A 29 4.14 6.99 -13.43
C GLN A 29 3.66 8.34 -12.93
N THR A 30 3.07 8.39 -11.73
CA THR A 30 2.75 9.66 -11.08
C THR A 30 4.04 10.44 -10.79
N ILE A 31 4.06 11.69 -11.21
CA ILE A 31 5.12 12.66 -10.87
C ILE A 31 4.58 13.90 -10.15
N HIS A 32 3.27 14.10 -10.16
CA HIS A 32 2.60 15.15 -9.40
C HIS A 32 1.17 14.75 -9.07
N HIS A 33 0.70 15.10 -7.88
CA HIS A 33 -0.67 14.87 -7.45
C HIS A 33 -1.06 15.86 -6.35
N VAL A 34 -2.18 16.56 -6.53
CA VAL A 34 -2.85 17.36 -5.51
C VAL A 34 -4.30 16.89 -5.46
N SER A 35 -4.71 16.35 -4.32
CA SER A 35 -6.04 15.73 -4.12
C SER A 35 -7.16 16.67 -4.58
N GLY A 36 -8.01 16.16 -5.48
CA GLY A 36 -9.18 16.87 -6.03
C GLY A 36 -8.88 18.07 -6.92
N GLN A 37 -7.61 18.34 -7.24
CA GLN A 37 -7.21 19.53 -7.99
C GLN A 37 -6.42 19.19 -9.25
N SER A 38 -5.37 18.39 -9.15
CA SER A 38 -4.51 18.08 -10.28
C SER A 38 -3.76 16.75 -10.12
N SER A 39 -3.41 16.15 -11.24
CA SER A 39 -2.64 14.91 -11.28
C SER A 39 -1.85 14.85 -12.58
N LEU A 40 -0.61 14.37 -12.53
CA LEU A 40 0.21 14.14 -13.71
C LEU A 40 0.87 12.76 -13.66
N GLN A 41 0.48 11.92 -14.61
CA GLN A 41 1.06 10.62 -14.89
C GLN A 41 1.84 10.70 -16.19
N ILE A 42 3.11 10.30 -16.18
CA ILE A 42 3.93 10.20 -17.39
C ILE A 42 3.98 8.76 -17.90
N GLY A 43 4.19 8.61 -19.21
CA GLY A 43 4.23 7.31 -19.90
C GLY A 43 3.38 7.41 -21.15
N ASP A 44 4.02 7.53 -22.31
CA ASP A 44 3.37 7.85 -23.58
C ASP A 44 2.38 6.74 -24.02
N PRO A 45 1.05 6.99 -23.95
CA PRO A 45 0.06 6.01 -24.38
C PRO A 45 0.07 5.82 -25.91
N SER A 46 0.50 6.82 -26.68
CA SER A 46 0.61 6.74 -28.15
C SER A 46 1.71 5.78 -28.57
N PHE A 47 2.82 5.77 -27.82
CA PHE A 47 3.88 4.78 -28.00
C PHE A 47 3.35 3.35 -27.80
N LEU A 48 2.59 3.10 -26.73
CA LEU A 48 1.99 1.80 -26.47
C LEU A 48 0.97 1.42 -27.56
N ALA A 49 0.10 2.36 -27.97
CA ALA A 49 -0.91 2.13 -28.99
C ALA A 49 -0.27 1.78 -30.34
N GLY A 50 0.71 2.55 -30.78
CA GLY A 50 1.42 2.29 -32.04
C GLY A 50 2.26 1.01 -32.01
N LYS A 51 2.78 0.63 -30.84
CA LYS A 51 3.63 -0.55 -30.69
C LYS A 51 2.86 -1.86 -30.63
N PHE A 52 1.70 -1.87 -29.98
CA PHE A 52 0.86 -3.07 -29.83
C PHE A 52 -0.32 -3.11 -30.81
N ASN A 53 -0.59 -2.01 -31.51
CA ASN A 53 -1.71 -1.86 -32.44
C ASN A 53 -3.07 -2.18 -31.79
N VAL A 54 -3.24 -1.72 -30.55
CA VAL A 54 -4.46 -1.88 -29.74
C VAL A 54 -4.82 -0.54 -29.11
N PRO A 55 -6.09 -0.32 -28.75
CA PRO A 55 -6.47 0.86 -27.97
C PRO A 55 -5.74 0.88 -26.62
N VAL A 56 -5.40 2.08 -26.17
CA VAL A 56 -4.77 2.32 -24.86
C VAL A 56 -5.64 3.30 -24.09
N ILE A 57 -6.04 2.90 -22.88
CA ILE A 57 -6.77 3.74 -21.93
C ILE A 57 -5.77 4.22 -20.88
N SER A 58 -5.69 5.53 -20.65
CA SER A 58 -4.78 6.18 -19.71
C SER A 58 -5.47 7.33 -18.97
N ASP A 59 -4.71 8.09 -18.16
CA ASP A 59 -5.19 9.30 -17.45
C ASP A 59 -6.36 9.08 -16.48
N PHE A 60 -6.42 7.90 -15.86
CA PHE A 60 -7.49 7.51 -14.93
C PHE A 60 -7.70 8.52 -13.78
N ARG A 61 -6.63 9.05 -13.18
CA ARG A 61 -6.72 10.00 -12.06
C ARG A 61 -7.27 11.35 -12.50
N THR A 62 -6.82 11.84 -13.65
CA THR A 62 -7.31 13.10 -14.22
C THR A 62 -8.78 12.99 -14.58
N ALA A 63 -9.21 11.85 -15.13
CA ALA A 63 -10.62 11.58 -15.39
C ALA A 63 -11.47 11.60 -14.12
N ASP A 64 -11.00 11.00 -13.02
CA ASP A 64 -11.68 11.03 -11.72
C ASP A 64 -11.77 12.45 -11.14
N ILE A 65 -10.68 13.23 -11.18
CA ILE A 65 -10.67 14.64 -10.74
C ILE A 65 -11.67 15.47 -11.56
N HIS A 66 -11.70 15.29 -12.89
CA HIS A 66 -12.69 15.98 -13.74
C HIS A 66 -14.13 15.58 -13.46
N ALA A 67 -14.36 14.38 -12.91
CA ALA A 67 -15.66 13.93 -12.44
C ALA A 67 -15.99 14.42 -11.01
N GLY A 68 -15.12 15.21 -10.39
CA GLY A 68 -15.29 15.75 -9.03
C GLY A 68 -14.71 14.86 -7.91
N GLY A 69 -14.00 13.79 -8.27
CA GLY A 69 -13.28 12.94 -7.33
C GLY A 69 -11.95 13.53 -6.88
N THR A 70 -11.22 12.79 -6.04
CA THR A 70 -9.92 13.21 -5.49
C THR A 70 -8.73 12.83 -6.39
N GLY A 71 -8.94 11.94 -7.36
CA GLY A 71 -7.91 11.31 -8.20
C GLY A 71 -7.26 10.09 -7.57
N ALA A 72 -7.59 9.75 -6.31
CA ALA A 72 -7.19 8.52 -5.62
C ALA A 72 -7.81 8.35 -4.23
N PRO A 73 -7.83 7.11 -3.70
CA PRO A 73 -7.48 5.85 -4.41
C PRO A 73 -8.58 5.43 -5.39
N LEU A 74 -8.21 4.93 -6.58
CA LEU A 74 -9.16 4.42 -7.58
C LEU A 74 -9.47 2.92 -7.42
N MET A 75 -8.66 2.22 -6.63
CA MET A 75 -8.79 0.79 -6.38
C MET A 75 -10.11 0.38 -5.72
N PRO A 76 -10.70 1.15 -4.77
CA PRO A 76 -11.94 0.75 -4.12
C PRO A 76 -13.07 0.39 -5.07
N ARG A 77 -13.18 1.08 -6.20
CA ARG A 77 -14.21 0.78 -7.21
C ARG A 77 -13.95 -0.53 -7.95
N VAL A 78 -12.69 -0.87 -8.19
CA VAL A 78 -12.29 -2.14 -8.78
C VAL A 78 -12.53 -3.28 -7.79
N ASP A 79 -12.14 -3.09 -6.53
CA ASP A 79 -12.39 -4.05 -5.45
C ASP A 79 -13.90 -4.33 -5.32
N GLU A 80 -14.71 -3.28 -5.34
CA GLU A 80 -16.17 -3.43 -5.33
C GLU A 80 -16.64 -4.29 -6.50
N TRP A 81 -16.19 -4.05 -7.73
CA TRP A 81 -16.58 -4.89 -8.87
C TRP A 81 -16.14 -6.35 -8.75
N LEU A 82 -14.97 -6.60 -8.18
CA LEU A 82 -14.43 -7.95 -7.98
C LEU A 82 -15.18 -8.70 -6.86
N PHE A 83 -15.62 -7.99 -5.82
CA PHE A 83 -16.14 -8.59 -4.59
C PHE A 83 -17.63 -8.31 -4.31
N ARG A 84 -18.35 -7.57 -5.18
CA ARG A 84 -19.77 -7.15 -5.01
C ARG A 84 -20.80 -8.25 -4.75
N ASN A 85 -20.47 -9.51 -5.03
CA ASN A 85 -21.41 -10.63 -4.95
C ASN A 85 -21.01 -11.64 -3.86
N ILE A 86 -20.39 -11.16 -2.78
CA ILE A 86 -19.92 -11.99 -1.67
C ILE A 86 -20.75 -11.67 -0.43
N ASP A 87 -21.26 -12.71 0.22
CA ASP A 87 -22.17 -12.61 1.38
C ASP A 87 -21.45 -12.18 2.67
N THR A 88 -20.13 -11.99 2.63
CA THR A 88 -19.27 -11.65 3.76
C THR A 88 -18.52 -10.36 3.47
N ALA A 89 -18.13 -9.66 4.54
CA ALA A 89 -17.33 -8.46 4.40
C ALA A 89 -15.89 -8.84 4.03
N ILE A 90 -15.28 -8.02 3.17
CA ILE A 90 -13.91 -8.20 2.70
C ILE A 90 -13.11 -6.94 3.00
N ILE A 91 -11.87 -7.15 3.41
CA ILE A 91 -10.88 -6.08 3.47
C ILE A 91 -9.86 -6.36 2.38
N THR A 92 -9.66 -5.43 1.46
CA THR A 92 -8.46 -5.44 0.62
C THR A 92 -7.42 -4.58 1.30
N LEU A 93 -6.16 -5.03 1.30
CA LEU A 93 -5.04 -4.35 1.91
C LEU A 93 -3.90 -4.29 0.90
N ASN A 94 -3.50 -3.10 0.46
CA ASN A 94 -2.30 -2.91 -0.32
C ASN A 94 -1.15 -2.44 0.57
N LEU A 95 -0.12 -3.29 0.71
CA LEU A 95 1.12 -3.01 1.43
C LEU A 95 2.18 -2.44 0.48
N GLY A 96 2.00 -1.17 0.11
CA GLY A 96 2.99 -0.37 -0.60
C GLY A 96 3.98 0.31 0.36
N GLY A 97 4.58 1.42 -0.05
CA GLY A 97 5.34 2.27 0.88
C GLY A 97 4.46 2.83 1.99
N ILE A 98 3.24 3.24 1.62
CA ILE A 98 2.11 3.52 2.51
C ILE A 98 1.12 2.36 2.38
N ALA A 99 0.55 1.94 3.50
CA ALA A 99 -0.47 0.91 3.52
C ALA A 99 -1.85 1.56 3.36
N ASN A 100 -2.69 0.95 2.52
CA ASN A 100 -4.08 1.38 2.33
C ASN A 100 -5.02 0.20 2.26
N VAL A 101 -6.26 0.44 2.65
CA VAL A 101 -7.31 -0.56 2.68
C VAL A 101 -8.52 -0.10 1.89
N THR A 102 -9.25 -1.07 1.34
CA THR A 102 -10.66 -0.92 0.99
C THR A 102 -11.47 -1.82 1.93
N LEU A 103 -12.44 -1.23 2.61
CA LEU A 103 -13.42 -1.92 3.44
C LEU A 103 -14.68 -2.14 2.61
N LEU A 104 -14.98 -3.41 2.32
CA LEU A 104 -16.14 -3.82 1.53
C LEU A 104 -17.14 -4.53 2.43
N PRO A 105 -18.23 -3.87 2.86
CA PRO A 105 -19.28 -4.54 3.62
C PRO A 105 -19.94 -5.63 2.76
N CYS A 106 -20.66 -6.56 3.41
CA CYS A 106 -21.46 -7.54 2.67
C CYS A 106 -22.56 -6.84 1.85
N ILE A 107 -23.11 -7.56 0.87
CA ILE A 107 -24.12 -7.03 -0.06
C ILE A 107 -25.24 -6.31 0.71
N ASN A 108 -25.52 -5.05 0.30
CA ASN A 108 -26.53 -4.17 0.89
C ASN A 108 -26.24 -3.67 2.33
N ASN A 109 -25.02 -3.80 2.86
CA ASN A 109 -24.69 -3.42 4.24
C ASN A 109 -23.76 -2.21 4.40
N GLY A 110 -23.98 -1.16 3.59
CA GLY A 110 -23.28 0.12 3.73
C GLY A 110 -22.37 0.45 2.55
N ASP A 111 -21.60 1.53 2.70
CA ASP A 111 -20.75 2.07 1.65
C ASP A 111 -19.35 1.43 1.66
N VAL A 112 -18.76 1.32 0.47
CA VAL A 112 -17.35 0.95 0.31
C VAL A 112 -16.49 2.14 0.72
N ILE A 113 -15.54 1.91 1.62
CA ILE A 113 -14.66 2.96 2.14
C ILE A 113 -13.21 2.59 1.87
N GLY A 114 -12.46 3.48 1.22
CA GLY A 114 -11.03 3.31 0.99
C GLY A 114 -10.22 4.46 1.61
N PHE A 115 -9.10 4.14 2.26
CA PHE A 115 -8.23 5.14 2.92
C PHE A 115 -6.85 4.56 3.25
N ASP A 116 -5.91 5.45 3.57
CA ASP A 116 -4.56 5.04 4.00
C ASP A 116 -4.53 4.73 5.50
N THR A 117 -3.97 3.59 5.88
CA THR A 117 -3.88 3.16 7.28
C THR A 117 -2.69 3.77 8.01
N GLY A 118 -1.67 4.21 7.26
CA GLY A 118 -0.41 4.72 7.78
C GLY A 118 0.81 4.09 7.08
N PRO A 119 1.92 3.85 7.80
CA PRO A 119 3.12 3.31 7.17
C PRO A 119 2.86 1.90 6.61
N GLY A 120 3.38 1.66 5.41
CA GLY A 120 3.60 0.33 4.86
C GLY A 120 5.09 -0.01 4.92
N MET A 121 5.70 -0.30 3.78
CA MET A 121 7.10 -0.66 3.67
C MET A 121 8.08 0.52 3.72
N ALA A 122 7.63 1.77 3.58
CA ALA A 122 8.53 2.92 3.41
C ALA A 122 9.52 3.07 4.57
N LEU A 123 9.04 3.03 5.82
CA LEU A 123 9.91 3.17 6.99
C LEU A 123 10.91 2.01 7.13
N LEU A 124 10.51 0.79 6.73
CA LEU A 124 11.38 -0.39 6.73
C LEU A 124 12.48 -0.26 5.68
N ASP A 125 12.10 0.07 4.45
CA ASP A 125 13.02 0.26 3.32
C ASP A 125 14.02 1.39 3.61
N GLU A 126 13.53 2.51 4.14
CA GLU A 126 14.36 3.67 4.47
C GLU A 126 15.30 3.41 5.66
N THR A 127 14.82 2.72 6.71
CA THR A 127 15.69 2.29 7.82
C THR A 127 16.78 1.35 7.34
N TYR A 128 16.43 0.37 6.51
CA TYR A 128 17.40 -0.56 5.96
C TYR A 128 18.43 0.17 5.09
N LEU A 129 17.98 1.10 4.24
CA LEU A 129 18.84 1.88 3.36
C LEU A 129 19.82 2.76 4.14
N VAL A 130 19.37 3.41 5.21
CA VAL A 130 20.23 4.26 6.06
C VAL A 130 21.33 3.43 6.74
N GLU A 131 21.00 2.25 7.23
CA GLU A 131 21.92 1.41 8.02
C GLU A 131 22.84 0.53 7.12
N SER A 132 22.32 0.02 6.00
CA SER A 132 23.01 -0.90 5.10
C SER A 132 23.59 -0.22 3.85
N LYS A 133 23.33 1.08 3.65
CA LYS A 133 23.72 1.93 2.51
C LYS A 133 23.06 1.61 1.17
N GLU A 134 22.62 0.36 0.95
CA GLU A 134 21.89 -0.05 -0.24
C GLU A 134 20.91 -1.19 0.06
N GLY A 135 19.88 -1.34 -0.77
CA GLY A 135 18.94 -2.46 -0.72
C GLY A 135 17.75 -2.26 0.22
N ILE A 136 17.11 -3.38 0.55
CA ILE A 136 15.93 -3.52 1.42
C ILE A 136 16.07 -4.79 2.27
N ASP A 137 15.29 -4.92 3.35
CA ASP A 137 15.20 -6.18 4.11
C ASP A 137 14.47 -7.26 3.29
N LEU A 138 15.21 -7.93 2.42
CA LEU A 138 14.67 -8.91 1.49
C LEU A 138 13.98 -10.03 2.27
N GLY A 139 12.70 -10.26 1.99
CA GLY A 139 11.92 -11.29 2.67
C GLY A 139 11.55 -10.96 4.13
N GLY A 140 12.02 -9.85 4.69
CA GLY A 140 11.95 -9.55 6.12
C GLY A 140 12.84 -10.44 6.98
N GLU A 141 13.94 -10.97 6.42
CA GLU A 141 14.82 -11.93 7.09
C GLU A 141 15.53 -11.37 8.32
N LEU A 142 15.90 -10.08 8.29
CA LEU A 142 16.45 -9.42 9.47
C LEU A 142 15.35 -9.13 10.47
N ALA A 143 14.25 -8.50 10.05
CA ALA A 143 13.12 -8.19 10.93
C ALA A 143 12.61 -9.41 11.70
N LEU A 144 12.61 -10.61 11.08
CA LEU A 144 12.19 -11.86 11.73
C LEU A 144 13.08 -12.31 12.90
N LYS A 145 14.33 -11.84 12.96
CA LYS A 145 15.28 -12.19 14.02
C LYS A 145 15.22 -11.21 15.20
N GLY A 146 14.50 -10.11 15.04
CA GLY A 146 14.45 -9.03 16.03
C GLY A 146 13.35 -9.20 17.05
N ASN A 147 13.46 -8.44 18.13
CA ASN A 147 12.45 -8.31 19.16
C ASN A 147 11.82 -6.92 19.06
N ALA A 148 10.57 -6.86 18.61
CA ALA A 148 9.86 -5.60 18.47
C ALA A 148 9.63 -4.89 19.82
N ASP A 149 9.97 -3.60 19.92
CA ASP A 149 9.66 -2.76 21.07
C ASP A 149 8.18 -2.34 21.02
N LYS A 150 7.33 -3.13 21.68
CA LYS A 150 5.88 -2.87 21.78
C LYS A 150 5.56 -1.55 22.47
N ARG A 151 6.41 -1.05 23.37
CA ARG A 151 6.19 0.21 24.09
C ARG A 151 6.30 1.39 23.13
N LEU A 152 7.29 1.37 22.23
CA LEU A 152 7.43 2.40 21.19
C LEU A 152 6.23 2.39 20.25
N VAL A 153 5.86 1.21 19.72
CA VAL A 153 4.71 1.10 18.81
C VAL A 153 3.43 1.61 19.47
N ASN A 154 3.16 1.22 20.72
CA ASN A 154 1.99 1.68 21.48
C ASN A 154 1.97 3.19 21.72
N ASN A 155 3.12 3.87 21.66
CA ASN A 155 3.19 5.32 21.74
C ASN A 155 2.97 5.96 20.36
N TRP A 156 3.58 5.44 19.30
CA TRP A 156 3.44 5.99 17.94
C TRP A 156 2.00 5.94 17.42
N ILE A 157 1.25 4.88 17.73
CA ILE A 157 -0.16 4.75 17.33
C ILE A 157 -1.10 5.75 18.02
N LYS A 158 -0.62 6.55 18.98
CA LYS A 158 -1.40 7.62 19.63
C LYS A 158 -1.33 8.94 18.87
N ALA A 159 -0.52 9.02 17.80
CA ALA A 159 -0.44 10.22 16.98
C ALA A 159 -1.81 10.55 16.35
N PRO A 160 -2.15 11.85 16.14
CA PRO A 160 -3.47 12.28 15.68
C PRO A 160 -3.99 11.52 14.44
N TYR A 161 -3.12 11.28 13.46
CA TYR A 161 -3.46 10.58 12.22
C TYR A 161 -4.12 9.21 12.44
N PHE A 162 -3.67 8.45 13.43
CA PHE A 162 -4.23 7.12 13.72
C PHE A 162 -5.59 7.18 14.42
N LEU A 163 -5.93 8.32 15.01
CA LEU A 163 -7.21 8.57 15.70
C LEU A 163 -8.26 9.20 14.77
N GLU A 164 -7.86 9.67 13.59
CA GLU A 164 -8.77 10.23 12.59
C GLU A 164 -9.66 9.14 11.95
N LEU A 165 -10.93 9.48 11.71
CA LEU A 165 -11.87 8.64 10.96
C LEU A 165 -11.65 8.81 9.45
N PRO A 166 -11.95 7.78 8.63
CA PRO A 166 -12.00 7.92 7.18
C PRO A 166 -13.05 8.98 6.74
N PRO A 167 -12.87 9.62 5.56
CA PRO A 167 -11.77 9.45 4.63
C PRO A 167 -10.49 10.16 5.10
N LYS A 168 -9.35 9.46 5.03
CA LYS A 168 -8.03 10.03 5.33
C LYS A 168 -6.97 9.47 4.38
N SER A 169 -5.92 10.26 4.15
CA SER A 169 -4.81 9.89 3.28
C SER A 169 -3.49 10.42 3.84
N THR A 170 -2.41 9.74 3.52
CA THR A 170 -1.06 10.10 3.94
C THR A 170 -0.03 9.70 2.89
N GLY A 171 1.22 10.09 3.11
CA GLY A 171 2.32 9.87 2.19
C GLY A 171 3.65 9.68 2.90
N ARG A 172 4.71 9.58 2.10
CA ARG A 172 6.10 9.51 2.61
C ARG A 172 6.56 10.83 3.25
N ASP A 173 5.85 11.92 3.00
CA ASP A 173 6.01 13.20 3.69
C ASP A 173 5.66 13.11 5.17
N GLN A 174 4.74 12.22 5.57
CA GLN A 174 4.40 11.98 6.97
C GLN A 174 5.00 10.70 7.54
N PHE A 175 5.11 9.64 6.74
CA PHE A 175 5.66 8.33 7.14
C PHE A 175 6.81 7.92 6.23
N GLY A 176 7.86 8.74 6.23
CA GLY A 176 9.12 8.50 5.53
C GLY A 176 10.32 9.02 6.32
N ILE A 177 11.31 9.55 5.60
CA ILE A 177 12.61 9.85 6.17
C ILE A 177 12.55 10.91 7.28
N ASP A 178 11.65 11.88 7.16
CA ASP A 178 11.46 12.92 8.17
C ASP A 178 10.87 12.33 9.46
N TRP A 179 9.93 11.38 9.32
CA TRP A 179 9.41 10.63 10.48
C TRP A 179 10.51 9.86 11.19
N LEU A 180 11.40 9.20 10.44
CA LEU A 180 12.56 8.49 11.02
C LEU A 180 13.51 9.45 11.73
N ALA A 181 13.70 10.66 11.20
CA ALA A 181 14.52 11.69 11.83
C ALA A 181 13.92 12.15 13.16
N ASP A 182 12.60 12.38 13.21
CA ASP A 182 11.90 12.79 14.43
C ASP A 182 11.94 11.72 15.53
N HIS A 183 11.95 10.44 15.15
CA HIS A 183 11.99 9.30 16.07
C HIS A 183 13.39 8.70 16.25
N ARG A 184 14.44 9.39 15.76
CA ARG A 184 15.82 8.90 15.74
C ARG A 184 16.34 8.50 17.12
N HIS A 185 16.05 9.31 18.15
CA HIS A 185 16.51 9.02 19.52
C HIS A 185 15.96 7.70 20.07
N GLU A 186 14.71 7.38 19.75
CA GLU A 186 14.06 6.14 20.18
C GLU A 186 14.62 4.96 19.40
N LEU A 187 14.73 5.11 18.07
CA LEU A 187 15.20 4.06 17.17
C LEU A 187 16.69 3.75 17.38
N ASP A 188 17.56 4.75 17.59
CA ASP A 188 19.00 4.55 17.80
C ASP A 188 19.35 3.74 19.06
N SER A 189 18.41 3.61 19.99
CA SER A 189 18.57 2.74 21.17
C SER A 189 18.42 1.24 20.83
N LEU A 190 17.90 0.92 19.65
CA LEU A 190 17.64 -0.44 19.18
C LEU A 190 18.72 -0.90 18.19
N THR A 191 18.96 -2.21 18.16
CA THR A 191 19.73 -2.81 17.07
C THR A 191 18.97 -2.69 15.75
N ILE A 192 19.64 -2.69 14.60
CA ILE A 192 18.95 -2.67 13.29
C ILE A 192 17.88 -3.76 13.17
N VAL A 193 18.15 -4.95 13.71
CA VAL A 193 17.24 -6.10 13.69
C VAL A 193 15.98 -5.79 14.49
N ASP A 194 16.13 -5.18 15.68
CA ASP A 194 15.01 -4.77 16.53
C ASP A 194 14.27 -3.55 15.97
N LYS A 195 14.96 -2.59 15.32
CA LYS A 195 14.33 -1.47 14.61
C LYS A 195 13.37 -1.99 13.54
N LEU A 196 13.85 -2.89 12.68
CA LEU A 196 13.05 -3.48 11.59
C LEU A 196 11.87 -4.33 12.14
N ALA A 197 12.08 -5.10 13.21
CA ALA A 197 10.99 -5.80 13.89
C ALA A 197 9.95 -4.84 14.47
N THR A 198 10.39 -3.75 15.09
CA THR A 198 9.53 -2.72 15.70
C THR A 198 8.71 -1.98 14.64
N LEU A 199 9.32 -1.59 13.52
CA LEU A 199 8.63 -0.95 12.40
C LEU A 199 7.68 -1.91 11.66
N SER A 200 8.02 -3.20 11.60
CA SER A 200 7.10 -4.24 11.10
C SER A 200 5.84 -4.33 11.97
N LEU A 201 6.02 -4.30 13.29
CA LEU A 201 4.91 -4.26 14.25
C LEU A 201 4.10 -2.96 14.14
N PHE A 202 4.76 -1.82 13.93
CA PHE A 202 4.08 -0.54 13.75
C PHE A 202 3.16 -0.54 12.52
N THR A 203 3.66 -1.04 11.39
CA THR A 203 2.88 -1.25 10.16
C THR A 203 1.66 -2.12 10.45
N ALA A 204 1.86 -3.29 11.06
CA ALA A 204 0.77 -4.22 11.35
C ALA A 204 -0.27 -3.63 12.31
N LYS A 205 0.17 -2.93 13.35
CA LYS A 205 -0.72 -2.31 14.34
C LYS A 205 -1.52 -1.15 13.74
N SER A 206 -0.92 -0.35 12.85
CA SER A 206 -1.63 0.74 12.17
C SER A 206 -2.79 0.24 11.31
N VAL A 207 -2.56 -0.84 10.55
CA VAL A 207 -3.59 -1.51 9.74
C VAL A 207 -4.67 -2.13 10.63
N PHE A 208 -4.29 -2.81 11.71
CA PHE A 208 -5.27 -3.39 12.64
C PHE A 208 -6.20 -2.31 13.21
N LEU A 209 -5.64 -1.21 13.72
CA LEU A 209 -6.43 -0.11 14.29
C LEU A 209 -7.35 0.52 13.25
N ALA A 210 -6.87 0.70 12.02
CA ALA A 210 -7.67 1.22 10.92
C ALA A 210 -8.88 0.34 10.58
N CYS A 211 -8.77 -0.98 10.79
CA CYS A 211 -9.81 -1.94 10.44
C CYS A 211 -10.63 -2.44 11.63
N GLU A 212 -10.25 -2.10 12.88
CA GLU A 212 -10.78 -2.72 14.10
C GLU A 212 -12.31 -2.60 14.20
N ASP A 213 -12.83 -1.39 14.01
CA ASP A 213 -14.28 -1.14 14.07
C ASP A 213 -15.02 -1.91 12.97
N PHE A 214 -14.48 -1.92 11.75
CA PHE A 214 -15.09 -2.65 10.64
C PHE A 214 -15.10 -4.16 10.85
N ILE A 215 -14.01 -4.72 11.39
CA ILE A 215 -13.89 -6.15 11.74
C ILE A 215 -14.86 -6.51 12.87
N ARG A 216 -15.03 -5.63 13.86
CA ARG A 216 -15.97 -5.86 14.97
C ARG A 216 -17.41 -5.83 14.49
N ASP A 217 -17.74 -4.88 13.61
CA ASP A 217 -19.12 -4.60 13.22
C ASP A 217 -19.57 -5.44 12.01
N ASN A 218 -18.65 -6.14 11.34
CA ASN A 218 -18.93 -6.99 10.18
C ASN A 218 -18.33 -8.38 10.30
N LYS A 219 -18.98 -9.37 9.67
CA LYS A 219 -18.40 -10.71 9.51
C LYS A 219 -17.34 -10.70 8.41
N VAL A 220 -16.11 -10.30 8.77
CA VAL A 220 -14.95 -10.33 7.86
C VAL A 220 -14.36 -11.74 7.85
N GLU A 221 -14.48 -12.45 6.73
CA GLU A 221 -13.90 -13.79 6.57
C GLU A 221 -12.53 -13.77 5.90
N HIS A 222 -12.27 -12.75 5.07
CA HIS A 222 -11.07 -12.68 4.26
C HIS A 222 -10.48 -11.27 4.24
N VAL A 223 -9.14 -11.23 4.36
CA VAL A 223 -8.32 -10.07 4.05
C VAL A 223 -7.49 -10.40 2.82
N VAL A 224 -7.72 -9.67 1.73
CA VAL A 224 -7.00 -9.86 0.46
C VAL A 224 -5.82 -8.89 0.45
N ILE A 225 -4.61 -9.42 0.63
CA ILE A 225 -3.39 -8.62 0.73
C ILE A 225 -2.69 -8.55 -0.64
N SER A 226 -2.27 -7.34 -1.03
CA SER A 226 -1.52 -7.03 -2.25
C SER A 226 -0.35 -6.08 -1.95
N GLY A 227 0.40 -5.70 -2.99
CA GLY A 227 1.56 -4.81 -2.86
C GLY A 227 2.86 -5.56 -2.56
N GLY A 228 3.98 -4.83 -2.55
CA GLY A 228 5.32 -5.44 -2.34
C GLY A 228 5.51 -6.05 -0.95
N GLY A 229 4.80 -5.52 0.06
CA GLY A 229 4.89 -5.99 1.44
C GLY A 229 4.41 -7.43 1.68
N ILE A 230 3.69 -8.05 0.72
CA ILE A 230 3.32 -9.47 0.81
C ILE A 230 4.53 -10.39 0.94
N HIS A 231 5.69 -9.95 0.44
CA HIS A 231 6.93 -10.71 0.48
C HIS A 231 7.72 -10.49 1.78
N HIS A 232 7.30 -9.56 2.64
CA HIS A 232 7.99 -9.26 3.89
C HIS A 232 7.41 -10.10 5.04
N SER A 233 8.02 -11.26 5.28
CA SER A 233 7.48 -12.30 6.16
C SER A 233 7.26 -11.85 7.61
N CYS A 234 8.07 -10.92 8.13
CA CYS A 234 7.88 -10.39 9.48
C CYS A 234 6.56 -9.60 9.60
N VAL A 235 6.23 -8.77 8.60
CA VAL A 235 4.98 -7.99 8.58
C VAL A 235 3.78 -8.95 8.47
N ILE A 236 3.84 -9.90 7.54
CA ILE A 236 2.77 -10.88 7.32
C ILE A 236 2.51 -11.75 8.57
N LYS A 237 3.56 -12.24 9.23
CA LYS A 237 3.40 -13.00 10.48
C LYS A 237 2.84 -12.16 11.61
N THR A 238 3.17 -10.86 11.65
CA THR A 238 2.65 -9.96 12.68
C THR A 238 1.14 -9.78 12.56
N PHE A 239 0.59 -9.76 11.34
CA PHE A 239 -0.87 -9.78 11.14
C PHE A 239 -1.52 -11.05 11.72
N GLY A 240 -0.94 -12.23 11.49
CA GLY A 240 -1.48 -13.51 11.97
C GLY A 240 -1.27 -13.77 13.48
N GLY A 241 -0.41 -13.00 14.15
CA GLY A 241 -0.10 -13.14 15.58
C GLY A 241 -0.81 -12.13 16.49
N THR A 242 -1.71 -11.30 15.94
CA THR A 242 -2.46 -10.29 16.69
C THR A 242 -3.95 -10.61 16.62
N VAL A 243 -4.38 -11.55 17.46
CA VAL A 243 -5.78 -11.76 17.85
C VAL A 243 -5.83 -11.80 19.36
#